data_AF-A0A1A5P6L5-F1
#
_entry.id   AF-A0A1A5P6L5-F1
#
_cell.length_a   1.000
_cell.length_b   1.000
_cell.length_c   1.000
_cell.angle_alpha   90.00
_cell.angle_beta   90.00
_cell.angle_gamma   90.00
#
_symmetry.space_group_name_H-M   'P 1'
#
loop_
_entity.id
_entity.type
_entity.pdbx_description
1 polymer ?
#
loop_
_entity_poly.entity_id
_entity_poly.type
_entity_poly.pdbx_seq_one_letter_code
_entity_poly.pdbx_strand_id
1 'polypeptide(L)'
;MLVVTLTGVAGCSGDTDPAADKKPAAASSAPAGQGEAEEGEQESGSPTPPSSAADRATAEGAVAAWVAAVIKGDAEEACLLMGEAATEASPAKAGSPETCAGDAPQAKQMEKAVEGFRESFTPEPPTDDPKVEAAQTPATGDEVVIPADRITVDGKTLEEVILSNSTGLSPQDLNVNVEAGKIEDAWYVTNLDFDIG
;
A
#
# COMPACT_ATOMS: atom_id res chain seq x y z
N MET A 1 11.42 -59.79 5.55
CA MET A 1 11.82 -59.51 6.95
C MET A 1 11.35 -58.08 7.24
N LEU A 2 10.20 -57.84 7.88
CA LEU A 2 9.94 -57.76 9.35
C LEU A 2 10.98 -56.84 10.03
N VAL A 3 10.64 -55.77 10.75
CA VAL A 3 9.71 -55.64 11.88
C VAL A 3 9.19 -54.18 12.03
N VAL A 4 7.95 -54.03 12.54
CA VAL A 4 7.21 -52.80 12.96
C VAL A 4 7.52 -52.45 14.43
N THR A 5 7.52 -51.16 14.81
CA THR A 5 7.03 -50.74 16.15
C THR A 5 6.44 -49.31 16.14
N LEU A 6 5.16 -49.22 16.51
CA LEU A 6 4.43 -48.04 17.00
C LEU A 6 4.60 -47.92 18.52
N THR A 7 4.63 -46.69 19.06
CA THR A 7 4.11 -46.21 20.38
C THR A 7 4.79 -44.86 20.71
N GLY A 8 4.15 -43.85 21.29
CA GLY A 8 2.84 -43.80 21.93
C GLY A 8 2.39 -42.37 22.27
N VAL A 9 1.09 -42.27 22.55
CA VAL A 9 0.41 -41.10 23.12
C VAL A 9 0.45 -41.18 24.65
N ALA A 10 0.70 -40.06 25.31
CA ALA A 10 0.38 -39.86 26.72
C ALA A 10 -0.16 -38.44 26.91
N GLY A 11 -1.47 -38.35 27.18
CA GLY A 11 -2.08 -37.22 27.85
C GLY A 11 -2.22 -37.50 29.34
N CYS A 12 -2.26 -36.44 30.14
CA CYS A 12 -2.90 -36.28 31.46
C CYS A 12 -2.60 -34.84 31.92
N SER A 13 -3.59 -33.95 31.95
CA SER A 13 -4.52 -33.71 33.07
C SER A 13 -3.93 -32.74 34.08
N GLY A 14 -4.60 -31.59 34.21
CA GLY A 14 -4.28 -30.56 35.18
C GLY A 14 -4.70 -30.90 36.60
N ASP A 15 -4.30 -30.03 37.52
CA ASP A 15 -4.86 -29.89 38.86
C ASP A 15 -4.76 -28.41 39.28
N THR A 16 -5.78 -27.90 39.95
CA THR A 16 -6.03 -26.48 40.24
C THR A 16 -6.19 -26.28 41.75
N ASP A 17 -5.81 -25.08 42.22
CA ASP A 17 -6.17 -24.38 43.48
C ASP A 17 -5.45 -24.79 44.80
N PRO A 18 -5.49 -23.98 45.90
CA PRO A 18 -5.90 -22.58 46.08
C PRO A 18 -5.00 -21.70 46.99
N ALA A 19 -5.25 -20.39 46.90
CA ALA A 19 -5.27 -19.30 47.92
C ALA A 19 -4.29 -19.29 49.14
N ALA A 20 -3.66 -18.12 49.37
CA ALA A 20 -3.99 -17.25 50.52
C ALA A 20 -3.06 -16.01 50.60
N ASP A 21 -3.72 -14.85 50.52
CA ASP A 21 -3.54 -13.63 51.33
C ASP A 21 -2.14 -13.10 51.71
N LYS A 22 -1.88 -11.86 51.26
CA LYS A 22 -1.60 -10.72 52.15
C LYS A 22 -1.82 -9.36 51.47
N LYS A 23 -2.90 -8.70 51.86
CA LYS A 23 -3.15 -7.22 51.88
C LYS A 23 -3.51 -6.89 53.36
N PRO A 24 -3.50 -5.66 53.94
CA PRO A 24 -3.42 -4.25 53.46
C PRO A 24 -2.24 -3.49 54.13
N ALA A 25 -2.00 -2.18 54.09
CA ALA A 25 -2.72 -0.92 53.86
C ALA A 25 -1.60 0.17 53.74
N ALA A 26 -1.76 1.43 53.35
CA ALA A 26 -2.85 2.28 52.87
C ALA A 26 -2.18 3.59 52.34
N ALA A 27 -2.88 4.25 51.39
CA ALA A 27 -3.15 5.70 51.26
C ALA A 27 -2.02 6.75 51.50
N SER A 28 -1.94 7.88 50.81
CA SER A 28 -2.99 8.64 50.12
C SER A 28 -2.39 9.79 49.27
N SER A 29 -3.13 10.14 48.22
CA SER A 29 -3.54 11.49 47.76
C SER A 29 -2.53 12.63 47.50
N ALA A 30 -2.71 13.21 46.31
CA ALA A 30 -2.18 14.46 45.76
C ALA A 30 -2.48 15.73 46.61
N PRO A 31 -1.91 16.91 46.26
CA PRO A 31 -2.62 17.83 45.36
C PRO A 31 -1.76 18.72 44.42
N ALA A 32 -2.49 19.55 43.67
CA ALA A 32 -2.23 20.45 42.53
C ALA A 32 -1.14 21.55 42.60
N GLY A 33 -0.83 22.11 41.42
CA GLY A 33 -0.22 23.44 41.20
C GLY A 33 0.68 23.46 39.95
N GLN A 34 0.18 23.72 38.74
CA GLN A 34 0.03 25.03 38.08
C GLN A 34 1.35 25.63 37.55
N GLY A 35 1.43 25.76 36.21
CA GLY A 35 2.46 26.47 35.46
C GLY A 35 2.02 26.62 34.00
N GLU A 36 1.69 27.85 33.61
CA GLU A 36 1.32 28.31 32.27
C GLU A 36 2.54 28.64 31.39
N ALA A 37 2.29 28.72 30.08
CA ALA A 37 3.11 29.22 28.96
C ALA A 37 4.29 28.30 28.53
N GLU A 38 4.55 28.05 27.25
CA GLU A 38 4.51 28.95 26.09
C GLU A 38 4.00 28.29 24.79
N GLU A 39 3.61 29.18 23.88
CA GLU A 39 3.36 28.99 22.46
C GLU A 39 4.37 28.07 21.75
N GLY A 40 3.86 27.35 20.76
CA GLY A 40 4.65 26.58 19.81
C GLY A 40 3.74 26.03 18.73
N GLU A 41 3.24 26.91 17.87
CA GLU A 41 2.93 26.54 16.49
C GLU A 41 4.16 25.84 15.91
N GLN A 42 4.05 24.53 15.74
CA GLN A 42 4.76 23.83 14.68
C GLN A 42 3.74 22.95 13.98
N GLU A 43 3.03 23.60 13.07
CA GLU A 43 2.75 23.05 11.76
C GLU A 43 4.05 22.43 11.21
N SER A 44 4.28 21.17 11.55
CA SER A 44 5.15 20.31 10.76
C SER A 44 4.24 19.55 9.81
N GLY A 45 3.80 20.27 8.77
CA GLY A 45 3.62 19.65 7.47
C GLY A 45 4.97 19.06 7.10
N SER A 46 5.21 17.83 7.57
CA SER A 46 6.34 17.06 7.10
C SER A 46 6.05 16.80 5.62
N PRO A 47 6.96 17.12 4.70
CA PRO A 47 6.83 16.59 3.36
C PRO A 47 6.78 15.07 3.51
N THR A 48 5.72 14.47 2.98
CA THR A 48 5.59 13.00 2.93
C THR A 48 6.91 12.46 2.40
N PRO A 49 7.61 11.58 3.15
CA PRO A 49 8.85 11.00 2.65
C PRO A 49 8.56 10.25 1.35
N PRO A 50 9.52 10.21 0.40
CA PRO A 50 9.35 9.39 -0.78
C PRO A 50 9.09 7.95 -0.34
N SER A 51 8.12 7.32 -0.97
CA SER A 51 7.65 5.95 -0.83
C SER A 51 8.16 5.21 0.39
N SER A 52 7.38 5.26 1.47
CA SER A 52 7.79 4.67 2.73
C SER A 52 7.97 3.16 2.54
N ALA A 53 8.94 2.57 3.24
CA ALA A 53 9.12 1.11 3.23
C ALA A 53 7.84 0.35 3.64
N ALA A 54 6.95 1.01 4.39
CA ALA A 54 5.63 0.48 4.75
C ALA A 54 4.69 0.35 3.54
N ASP A 55 4.73 1.30 2.62
CA ASP A 55 3.88 1.30 1.43
C ASP A 55 4.25 0.11 0.53
N ARG A 56 5.54 -0.20 0.42
CA ARG A 56 6.04 -1.30 -0.43
C ARG A 56 6.16 -2.66 0.29
N ALA A 57 5.70 -2.77 1.53
CA ALA A 57 5.76 -4.02 2.29
C ALA A 57 4.79 -5.10 1.76
N THR A 58 3.74 -4.67 1.05
CA THR A 58 2.70 -5.53 0.47
C THR A 58 2.37 -5.06 -0.95
N ALA A 59 1.84 -5.95 -1.79
CA ALA A 59 1.42 -5.59 -3.15
C ALA A 59 0.30 -4.53 -3.13
N GLU A 60 -0.65 -4.70 -2.22
CA GLU A 60 -1.79 -3.80 -2.04
C GLU A 60 -1.33 -2.41 -1.61
N GLY A 61 -0.37 -2.34 -0.68
CA GLY A 61 0.22 -1.08 -0.27
C GLY A 61 0.93 -0.35 -1.41
N ALA A 62 1.71 -1.08 -2.23
CA ALA A 62 2.45 -0.49 -3.33
C ALA A 62 1.50 0.06 -4.40
N VAL A 63 0.45 -0.71 -4.74
CA VAL A 63 -0.60 -0.27 -5.68
C VAL A 63 -1.37 0.93 -5.14
N ALA A 64 -1.77 0.90 -3.86
CA ALA A 64 -2.50 2.02 -3.26
C ALA A 64 -1.67 3.31 -3.23
N ALA A 65 -0.39 3.21 -2.85
CA ALA A 65 0.53 4.34 -2.86
C ALA A 65 0.75 4.88 -4.26
N TRP A 66 0.88 4.00 -5.27
CA TRP A 66 1.11 4.43 -6.65
C TRP A 66 -0.09 5.17 -7.22
N VAL A 67 -1.31 4.65 -7.01
CA VAL A 67 -2.54 5.32 -7.42
C VAL A 67 -2.69 6.67 -6.70
N ALA A 68 -2.34 6.75 -5.42
CA ALA A 68 -2.36 8.03 -4.69
C ALA A 68 -1.37 9.04 -5.28
N ALA A 69 -0.14 8.61 -5.62
CA ALA A 69 0.87 9.46 -6.26
C ALA A 69 0.38 9.98 -7.63
N VAL A 70 -0.25 9.13 -8.44
CA VAL A 70 -0.86 9.52 -9.72
C VAL A 70 -1.91 10.61 -9.54
N ILE A 71 -2.86 10.44 -8.60
CA ILE A 71 -3.92 11.41 -8.35
C ILE A 71 -3.35 12.76 -7.86
N LYS A 72 -2.32 12.71 -7.01
CA LYS A 72 -1.61 13.89 -6.52
C LYS A 72 -0.78 14.58 -7.61
N GLY A 73 -0.52 13.91 -8.73
CA GLY A 73 0.36 14.41 -9.78
C GLY A 73 1.84 14.29 -9.43
N ASP A 74 2.20 13.45 -8.45
CA ASP A 74 3.58 13.26 -8.01
C ASP A 74 4.28 12.23 -8.90
N ALA A 75 4.86 12.72 -10.00
CA ALA A 75 5.53 11.89 -10.98
C ALA A 75 6.81 11.23 -10.46
N GLU A 76 7.53 11.88 -9.54
CA GLU A 76 8.75 11.31 -8.96
C GLU A 76 8.39 10.14 -8.06
N GLU A 77 7.40 10.33 -7.18
CA GLU A 77 6.90 9.27 -6.31
C GLU A 77 6.29 8.10 -7.09
N ALA A 78 5.43 8.40 -8.08
CA ALA A 78 4.88 7.38 -8.95
C ALA A 78 5.98 6.60 -9.69
N CYS A 79 7.08 7.25 -10.09
CA CYS A 79 8.23 6.58 -10.70
C CYS A 79 8.96 5.66 -9.70
N LEU A 80 9.17 6.09 -8.46
CA LEU A 80 9.84 5.29 -7.42
C LEU A 80 9.05 4.04 -7.01
N LEU A 81 7.72 4.10 -7.15
CA LEU A 81 6.80 2.99 -6.90
C LEU A 81 6.71 2.00 -8.05
N MET A 82 7.27 2.34 -9.22
CA MET A 82 7.29 1.47 -10.39
C MET A 82 8.52 0.56 -10.40
N GLY A 83 8.39 -0.58 -11.05
CA GLY A 83 9.46 -1.51 -11.33
C GLY A 83 9.35 -2.09 -12.74
N GLU A 84 10.47 -2.54 -13.27
CA GLU A 84 10.52 -3.35 -14.49
C GLU A 84 10.67 -4.82 -14.06
N ALA A 85 9.74 -5.66 -14.53
CA ALA A 85 9.84 -7.10 -14.31
C ALA A 85 11.07 -7.70 -15.01
N ALA A 86 11.56 -8.83 -14.50
CA ALA A 86 12.66 -9.54 -15.14
C ALA A 86 12.22 -10.11 -16.50
N THR A 87 13.13 -10.09 -17.47
CA THR A 87 12.96 -10.74 -18.76
C THR A 87 14.11 -11.70 -18.99
N GLU A 88 14.00 -12.57 -20.01
CA GLU A 88 15.11 -13.42 -20.45
C GLU A 88 16.40 -12.61 -20.77
N ALA A 89 16.27 -11.32 -21.09
CA ALA A 89 17.37 -10.45 -21.49
C ALA A 89 17.89 -9.53 -20.39
N SER A 90 17.10 -9.24 -19.35
CA SER A 90 17.44 -8.24 -18.32
C SER A 90 16.88 -8.63 -16.94
N PRO A 91 17.64 -8.41 -15.85
CA PRO A 91 17.10 -8.60 -14.50
C PRO A 91 16.01 -7.56 -14.19
N ALA A 92 15.16 -7.86 -13.21
CA ALA A 92 14.19 -6.91 -12.68
C ALA A 92 14.89 -5.67 -12.12
N LYS A 93 14.24 -4.51 -12.21
CA LYS A 93 14.77 -3.23 -11.72
C LYS A 93 13.69 -2.41 -11.06
N ALA A 94 13.95 -1.95 -9.84
CA ALA A 94 13.10 -0.96 -9.20
C ALA A 94 13.38 0.45 -9.75
N GLY A 95 12.38 1.32 -9.69
CA GLY A 95 12.58 2.76 -9.80
C GLY A 95 13.53 3.25 -8.71
N SER A 96 14.38 4.21 -9.05
CA SER A 96 15.36 4.76 -8.11
C SER A 96 15.45 6.27 -8.24
N PRO A 97 15.93 7.00 -7.20
CA PRO A 97 16.06 8.45 -7.28
C PRO A 97 16.89 8.92 -8.48
N GLU A 98 17.90 8.15 -8.88
CA GLU A 98 18.75 8.46 -10.03
C GLU A 98 18.01 8.41 -11.37
N THR A 99 16.96 7.59 -11.48
CA THR A 99 16.16 7.45 -12.70
C THR A 99 14.86 8.24 -12.66
N CYS A 100 14.34 8.52 -11.46
CA CYS A 100 13.04 9.15 -11.22
C CYS A 100 13.09 10.64 -10.89
N ALA A 101 14.25 11.18 -10.50
CA ALA A 101 14.35 12.60 -10.14
C ALA A 101 14.76 13.50 -11.32
N GLY A 102 14.34 14.76 -11.24
CA GLY A 102 14.81 15.84 -12.10
C GLY A 102 14.59 15.60 -13.60
N ASP A 103 15.63 15.85 -14.41
CA ASP A 103 15.54 15.80 -15.88
C ASP A 103 15.76 14.39 -16.48
N ALA A 104 15.80 13.34 -15.66
CA ALA A 104 16.01 11.98 -16.13
C ALA A 104 14.96 11.58 -17.19
N PRO A 105 15.32 10.81 -18.23
CA PRO A 105 14.36 10.44 -19.28
C PRO A 105 13.12 9.69 -18.74
N GLN A 106 13.30 8.87 -17.72
CA GLN A 106 12.22 8.10 -17.10
C GLN A 106 11.31 9.01 -16.26
N ALA A 107 11.87 9.96 -15.50
CA ALA A 107 11.10 11.00 -14.80
C ALA A 107 10.17 11.78 -15.76
N LYS A 108 10.69 12.21 -16.92
CA LYS A 108 9.90 12.93 -17.95
C LYS A 108 8.82 12.09 -18.62
N GLN A 109 9.06 10.79 -18.75
CA GLN A 109 8.03 9.86 -19.24
C GLN A 109 6.94 9.67 -18.19
N MET A 110 7.34 9.54 -16.91
CA MET A 110 6.40 9.40 -15.82
C MET A 110 5.54 10.66 -15.64
N GLU A 111 6.11 11.86 -15.76
CA GLU A 111 5.34 13.12 -15.71
C GLU A 111 4.17 13.12 -16.69
N LYS A 112 4.43 12.76 -17.95
CA LYS A 112 3.39 12.67 -18.98
C LYS A 112 2.37 11.56 -18.71
N ALA A 113 2.84 10.41 -18.21
CA ALA A 113 1.97 9.30 -17.88
C ALA A 113 1.03 9.66 -16.73
N VAL A 114 1.57 10.26 -15.66
CA VAL A 114 0.82 10.73 -14.50
C VAL A 114 -0.17 11.81 -14.89
N GLU A 115 0.21 12.79 -15.72
CA GLU A 115 -0.74 13.79 -16.24
C GLU A 115 -1.93 13.13 -16.94
N GLY A 116 -1.68 12.14 -17.81
CA GLY A 116 -2.74 11.43 -18.53
C GLY A 116 -3.63 10.57 -17.61
N PHE A 117 -3.03 9.85 -16.66
CA PHE A 117 -3.81 9.01 -15.73
C PHE A 117 -4.58 9.82 -14.71
N ARG A 118 -4.03 10.96 -14.25
CA ARG A 118 -4.65 11.81 -13.24
C ARG A 118 -6.03 12.30 -13.67
N GLU A 119 -6.21 12.64 -14.94
CA GLU A 119 -7.52 13.04 -15.47
C GLU A 119 -8.58 11.93 -15.30
N SER A 120 -8.17 10.66 -15.43
CA SER A 120 -9.08 9.53 -15.30
C SER A 120 -9.24 9.06 -13.85
N PHE A 121 -8.20 9.18 -13.02
CA PHE A 121 -8.12 8.55 -11.70
C PHE A 121 -8.53 9.50 -10.57
N THR A 122 -8.69 10.80 -10.85
CA THR A 122 -9.10 11.78 -9.84
C THR A 122 -10.62 11.74 -9.65
N PRO A 123 -11.12 11.46 -8.43
CA PRO A 123 -12.55 11.48 -8.18
C PRO A 123 -13.10 12.91 -8.20
N GLU A 124 -14.40 13.04 -8.46
CA GLU A 124 -15.13 14.30 -8.26
C GLU A 124 -15.87 14.32 -6.91
N PRO A 125 -15.73 15.39 -6.10
CA PRO A 125 -14.80 16.51 -6.29
C PRO A 125 -13.33 16.11 -6.07
N PRO A 126 -12.37 16.81 -6.69
CA PRO A 126 -10.94 16.49 -6.54
C PRO A 126 -10.48 16.69 -5.10
N THR A 127 -9.47 15.91 -4.70
CA THR A 127 -8.82 15.97 -3.39
C THR A 127 -7.30 16.02 -3.55
N ASP A 128 -6.63 16.75 -2.67
CA ASP A 128 -5.17 16.80 -2.58
C ASP A 128 -4.60 15.61 -1.78
N ASP A 129 -5.45 14.94 -0.99
CA ASP A 129 -5.06 13.77 -0.19
C ASP A 129 -6.09 12.63 -0.35
N PRO A 130 -6.05 11.92 -1.49
CA PRO A 130 -6.94 10.78 -1.74
C PRO A 130 -6.66 9.65 -0.76
N LYS A 131 -7.71 9.10 -0.17
CA LYS A 131 -7.62 7.85 0.58
C LYS A 131 -7.71 6.67 -0.41
N VAL A 132 -6.60 5.99 -0.61
CA VAL A 132 -6.54 4.82 -1.52
C VAL A 132 -6.36 3.52 -0.75
N GLU A 133 -7.18 2.51 -1.06
CA GLU A 133 -7.08 1.17 -0.49
C GLU A 133 -7.21 0.12 -1.61
N ALA A 134 -6.31 -0.85 -1.67
CA ALA A 134 -6.42 -2.01 -2.55
C ALA A 134 -6.80 -3.26 -1.74
N ALA A 135 -7.75 -4.04 -2.23
CA ALA A 135 -8.13 -5.30 -1.63
C ALA A 135 -7.08 -6.38 -1.92
N GLN A 136 -6.87 -7.29 -0.96
CA GLN A 136 -5.97 -8.42 -1.15
C GLN A 136 -6.42 -9.31 -2.31
N THR A 137 -5.48 -9.66 -3.18
CA THR A 137 -5.68 -10.64 -4.25
C THR A 137 -4.65 -11.77 -4.16
N PRO A 138 -4.98 -12.99 -4.64
CA PRO A 138 -4.04 -14.11 -4.57
C PRO A 138 -2.76 -13.83 -5.37
N ALA A 139 -1.61 -13.96 -4.72
CA ALA A 139 -0.30 -13.89 -5.38
C ALA A 139 0.02 -15.18 -6.15
N THR A 140 0.66 -15.03 -7.29
CA THR A 140 1.27 -16.13 -8.05
C THR A 140 2.79 -15.99 -7.96
N GLY A 141 3.38 -16.64 -6.96
CA GLY A 141 4.80 -16.43 -6.65
C GLY A 141 5.05 -15.01 -6.15
N ASP A 142 5.89 -14.27 -6.87
CA ASP A 142 6.29 -12.90 -6.55
C ASP A 142 5.48 -11.85 -7.33
N GLU A 143 4.35 -12.23 -7.90
CA GLU A 143 3.49 -11.36 -8.71
C GLU A 143 2.05 -11.37 -8.22
N VAL A 144 1.39 -10.21 -8.32
CA VAL A 144 -0.01 -9.99 -7.94
C VAL A 144 -0.68 -9.16 -9.02
N VAL A 145 -1.90 -9.53 -9.39
CA VAL A 145 -2.76 -8.72 -10.26
C VAL A 145 -3.94 -8.22 -9.44
N ILE A 146 -4.16 -6.91 -9.44
CA ILE A 146 -5.24 -6.24 -8.73
C ILE A 146 -6.14 -5.53 -9.75
N PRO A 147 -7.35 -6.05 -10.00
CA PRO A 147 -8.34 -5.37 -10.83
C PRO A 147 -8.76 -4.01 -10.27
N ALA A 148 -9.13 -3.06 -11.12
CA ALA A 148 -9.52 -1.70 -10.69
C ALA A 148 -10.80 -1.66 -9.84
N ASP A 149 -11.71 -2.65 -9.96
CA ASP A 149 -12.88 -2.79 -9.08
C ASP A 149 -12.50 -3.18 -7.63
N ARG A 150 -11.25 -3.58 -7.41
CA ARG A 150 -10.66 -3.93 -6.11
C ARG A 150 -9.79 -2.83 -5.50
N ILE A 151 -9.63 -1.72 -6.21
CA ILE A 151 -8.91 -0.55 -5.73
C ILE A 151 -9.96 0.51 -5.44
N THR A 152 -9.91 1.15 -4.28
CA THR A 152 -10.84 2.22 -3.91
C THR A 152 -10.10 3.53 -3.70
N VAL A 153 -10.71 4.61 -4.17
CA VAL A 153 -10.27 6.00 -4.01
C VAL A 153 -11.44 6.76 -3.38
N ASP A 154 -11.25 7.24 -2.15
CA ASP A 154 -12.27 7.94 -1.35
C ASP A 154 -13.61 7.18 -1.27
N GLY A 155 -13.53 5.85 -1.20
CA GLY A 155 -14.67 4.95 -1.08
C GLY A 155 -15.41 4.63 -2.39
N LYS A 156 -14.95 5.14 -3.54
CA LYS A 156 -15.38 4.68 -4.87
C LYS A 156 -14.34 3.73 -5.44
N THR A 157 -14.75 2.76 -6.25
CA THR A 157 -13.76 1.93 -6.94
C THR A 157 -13.00 2.74 -8.00
N LEU A 158 -11.75 2.36 -8.29
CA LEU A 158 -10.97 3.03 -9.33
C LEU A 158 -11.65 2.90 -10.69
N GLU A 159 -12.31 1.76 -10.95
CA GLU A 159 -13.16 1.57 -12.13
C GLU A 159 -14.29 2.62 -12.22
N GLU A 160 -15.05 2.83 -11.14
CA GLU A 160 -16.11 3.84 -11.11
C GLU A 160 -15.58 5.26 -11.32
N VAL A 161 -14.39 5.56 -10.80
CA VAL A 161 -13.74 6.86 -11.00
C VAL A 161 -13.35 7.05 -12.47
N ILE A 162 -12.71 6.06 -13.08
CA ILE A 162 -12.35 6.07 -14.50
C ILE A 162 -13.58 6.24 -15.39
N LEU A 163 -14.65 5.48 -15.11
CA LEU A 163 -15.91 5.58 -15.86
C LEU A 163 -16.58 6.95 -15.71
N SER A 164 -16.52 7.55 -14.53
CA SER A 164 -17.09 8.89 -14.30
C SER A 164 -16.37 9.99 -15.08
N ASN A 165 -15.06 9.82 -15.28
CA ASN A 165 -14.22 10.74 -16.06
C ASN A 165 -14.20 10.41 -17.57
N SER A 166 -14.83 9.32 -18.00
CA SER A 166 -14.85 8.85 -19.39
C SER A 166 -16.20 9.11 -20.05
N THR A 167 -16.18 9.39 -21.35
CA THR A 167 -17.42 9.50 -22.15
C THR A 167 -17.56 8.29 -23.08
N GLY A 168 -18.72 7.63 -23.03
CA GLY A 168 -19.04 6.53 -23.94
C GLY A 168 -18.46 5.16 -23.56
N LEU A 169 -17.85 5.02 -22.39
CA LEU A 169 -17.45 3.73 -21.82
C LEU A 169 -18.51 3.21 -20.85
N SER A 170 -18.71 1.90 -20.84
CA SER A 170 -19.51 1.22 -19.82
C SER A 170 -18.64 0.20 -19.06
N PRO A 171 -19.07 -0.28 -17.88
CA PRO A 171 -18.27 -1.22 -17.08
C PRO A 171 -17.84 -2.47 -17.85
N GLN A 172 -18.69 -2.99 -18.74
CA GLN A 172 -18.35 -4.18 -19.52
C GLN A 172 -17.32 -3.93 -20.63
N ASP A 173 -17.05 -2.67 -20.96
CA ASP A 173 -16.12 -2.27 -22.02
C ASP A 173 -14.76 -1.84 -21.42
N LEU A 174 -14.64 -1.86 -20.09
CA LEU A 174 -13.46 -1.41 -19.35
C LEU A 174 -12.88 -2.57 -18.54
N ASN A 175 -11.69 -3.03 -18.90
CA ASN A 175 -10.91 -3.97 -18.10
C ASN A 175 -9.57 -3.33 -17.75
N VAL A 176 -9.39 -3.02 -16.46
CA VAL A 176 -8.18 -2.37 -15.95
C VAL A 176 -7.59 -3.22 -14.84
N ASN A 177 -6.34 -3.61 -15.01
CA ASN A 177 -5.60 -4.42 -14.05
C ASN A 177 -4.28 -3.73 -13.71
N VAL A 178 -3.97 -3.63 -12.42
CA VAL A 178 -2.67 -3.18 -11.94
C VAL A 178 -1.87 -4.41 -11.55
N GLU A 179 -0.70 -4.58 -12.15
CA GLU A 179 0.23 -5.65 -11.79
C GLU A 179 1.27 -5.10 -10.82
N ALA A 180 1.53 -5.86 -9.77
CA ALA A 180 2.60 -5.62 -8.83
C ALA A 180 3.54 -6.82 -8.79
N GLY A 181 4.84 -6.55 -8.81
CA GLY A 181 5.89 -7.55 -8.72
C GLY A 181 6.81 -7.27 -7.54
N LYS A 182 7.27 -8.34 -6.90
CA LYS A 182 8.27 -8.26 -5.85
C LYS A 182 9.66 -8.19 -6.48
N ILE A 183 10.37 -7.09 -6.25
CA ILE A 183 11.74 -6.88 -6.69
C ILE A 183 12.60 -6.79 -5.42
N GLU A 184 13.49 -7.78 -5.26
CA GLU A 184 14.18 -8.05 -3.99
C GLU A 184 13.19 -8.35 -2.86
N ASP A 185 13.05 -7.45 -1.88
CA ASP A 185 12.18 -7.60 -0.72
C ASP A 185 11.05 -6.55 -0.64
N ALA A 186 10.82 -5.80 -1.71
CA ALA A 186 9.79 -4.77 -1.80
C ALA A 186 8.87 -4.97 -3.02
N TRP A 187 7.61 -4.57 -2.88
CA TRP A 187 6.63 -4.60 -3.96
C TRP A 187 6.65 -3.31 -4.76
N TYR A 188 6.53 -3.44 -6.08
CA TYR A 188 6.48 -2.32 -7.03
C TYR A 188 5.37 -2.57 -8.03
N VAL A 189 4.74 -1.51 -8.53
CA VAL A 189 3.85 -1.62 -9.68
C VAL A 189 4.70 -1.90 -10.92
N THR A 190 4.44 -3.00 -11.60
CA THR A 190 5.24 -3.44 -12.76
C THR A 190 4.53 -3.18 -14.08
N ASN A 191 3.20 -3.11 -14.06
CA ASN A 191 2.41 -2.85 -15.26
C ASN A 191 1.04 -2.26 -14.89
N LEU A 192 0.48 -1.48 -15.81
CA LEU A 192 -0.93 -1.12 -15.82
C LEU A 192 -1.49 -1.60 -17.16
N ASP A 193 -2.31 -2.63 -17.09
CA ASP A 193 -2.98 -3.21 -18.24
C ASP A 193 -4.37 -2.58 -18.39
N PHE A 194 -4.62 -2.00 -19.56
CA PHE A 194 -5.84 -1.27 -19.86
C PHE A 194 -6.40 -1.74 -21.20
N ASP A 195 -7.48 -2.51 -21.15
CA ASP A 195 -8.23 -2.98 -22.32
C ASP A 195 -9.55 -2.23 -22.44
N ILE A 196 -9.80 -1.69 -23.64
CA ILE A 196 -11.08 -1.09 -24.03
C ILE A 196 -11.70 -1.96 -25.14
N GLY A 197 -12.87 -2.53 -24.85
CA GLY A 197 -13.62 -3.44 -25.73
C GLY A 197 -14.49 -2.75 -26.77
#